data_AF-A0A176YQS3-F1
#
_entry.id   AF-A0A176YQS3-F1
#
_cell.length_a   1.000
_cell.length_b   1.000
_cell.length_c   1.000
_cell.angle_alpha   90.00
_cell.angle_beta   90.00
_cell.angle_gamma   90.00
#
_symmetry.space_group_name_H-M   'P 1'
#
loop_
_entity.id
_entity.type
_entity.pdbx_description
1 polymer ?
#
loop_
_entity_poly.entity_id
_entity_poly.type
_entity_poly.pdbx_seq_one_letter_code
_entity_poly.pdbx_strand_id
1 'polypeptide(L)' 'MPAVLDPEEIVVLANHGAMRLRSAVARAMALLPEDRDVAIIVRNGQLSQSILDFGQIKQLAAQWEAAEQPVPPETALPGP' A
#
# COMPACT_ATOMS: atom_id res chain seq x y z
N MET A 1 -7.89 -6.13 -13.55
CA MET A 1 -7.98 -5.85 -12.10
C MET A 1 -6.57 -5.88 -11.57
N PRO A 2 -5.96 -4.78 -11.07
CA PRO A 2 -4.66 -4.92 -10.43
C PRO A 2 -4.90 -5.75 -9.16
N ALA A 3 -4.11 -6.81 -8.99
CA ALA A 3 -4.25 -7.76 -7.89
C ALA A 3 -4.30 -7.00 -6.56
N VAL A 4 -5.39 -7.18 -5.80
CA VAL A 4 -5.51 -6.65 -4.45
C VAL A 4 -4.39 -7.29 -3.65
N LEU A 5 -3.40 -6.49 -3.24
CA LEU A 5 -2.29 -6.98 -2.43
C LEU A 5 -2.78 -7.17 -1.00
N ASP A 6 -2.53 -8.33 -0.43
CA ASP A 6 -2.90 -8.62 0.95
C ASP A 6 -2.11 -7.71 1.92
N PRO A 7 -2.78 -6.83 2.68
CA PRO A 7 -2.11 -5.88 3.58
C PRO A 7 -1.38 -6.57 4.74
N GLU A 8 -1.77 -7.80 5.05
CA GLU A 8 -1.16 -8.64 6.10
C GLU A 8 -0.01 -9.52 5.58
N GLU A 9 0.28 -9.51 4.28
CA GLU A 9 1.41 -10.25 3.72
C GLU A 9 2.73 -9.81 4.36
N ILE A 10 3.60 -10.77 4.67
CA ILE A 10 4.94 -10.50 5.16
C ILE A 10 5.85 -10.16 3.99
N VAL A 11 6.39 -8.94 4.02
CA VAL A 11 7.25 -8.35 2.99
C VAL A 11 8.51 -7.80 3.64
N VAL A 12 9.52 -7.49 2.85
CA VAL A 12 10.76 -6.87 3.30
C VAL A 12 10.85 -5.46 2.76
N LEU A 13 10.87 -4.46 3.64
CA LEU A 13 11.21 -3.10 3.26
C LEU A 13 12.74 -2.98 3.25
N ALA A 14 13.32 -2.57 2.12
CA ALA A 14 14.76 -2.36 2.03
C ALA A 14 15.24 -1.39 3.11
N ASN A 15 16.40 -1.70 3.70
CA ASN A 15 17.01 -0.98 4.83
C ASN A 15 16.25 -1.04 6.17
N HIS A 16 15.12 -1.76 6.23
CA HIS A 16 14.26 -1.81 7.43
C HIS A 16 13.92 -3.23 7.89
N GLY A 17 13.95 -4.21 6.98
CA GLY A 17 13.71 -5.62 7.30
C GLY A 17 12.27 -6.09 7.03
N ALA A 18 11.97 -7.29 7.49
CA ALA A 18 10.68 -7.94 7.28
C ALA A 18 9.57 -7.35 8.16
N MET A 19 8.42 -7.02 7.56
CA MET A 19 7.23 -6.52 8.24
C MET A 19 5.98 -6.77 7.39
N ARG A 20 4.79 -6.43 7.89
CA ARG A 20 3.55 -6.51 7.11
C ARG A 20 3.54 -5.49 5.98
N LEU A 21 2.93 -5.82 4.84
CA LEU A 21 2.81 -4.90 3.70
C LEU A 21 2.21 -3.56 4.11
N ARG A 22 1.15 -3.57 4.95
CA ARG A 22 0.57 -2.32 5.48
C ARG A 22 1.55 -1.46 6.25
N SER A 23 2.35 -2.09 7.12
CA SER A 23 3.40 -1.41 7.88
C SER A 23 4.52 -0.88 6.97
N ALA A 24 4.91 -1.66 5.97
CA ALA A 24 5.96 -1.27 5.01
C ALA A 24 5.53 -0.07 4.17
N VAL A 25 4.28 -0.05 3.68
CA VAL A 25 3.72 1.08 2.92
C VAL A 25 3.63 2.33 3.79
N ALA A 26 3.08 2.24 5.00
CA ALA A 26 3.01 3.36 5.93
C ALA A 26 4.40 3.91 6.29
N ARG A 27 5.38 3.02 6.49
CA ARG A 27 6.75 3.38 6.81
C ARG A 27 7.45 4.05 5.63
N ALA A 28 7.30 3.51 4.43
CA ALA A 28 7.83 4.10 3.20
C ALA A 28 7.27 5.51 2.95
N MET A 29 5.98 5.73 3.23
CA MET A 29 5.36 7.06 3.16
C MET A 29 5.87 8.01 4.26
N ALA A 30 6.32 7.49 5.40
CA ALA A 30 6.87 8.26 6.52
C ALA A 30 8.39 8.52 6.41
N LEU A 31 9.09 7.92 5.45
CA LEU A 31 10.53 8.13 5.23
C LEU A 31 10.85 9.58 4.86
N LEU A 32 12.13 9.96 4.97
CA LEU A 32 12.63 11.24 4.46
C LEU A 32 12.66 11.23 2.92
N PRO A 33 12.64 12.39 2.25
CA PRO A 33 12.64 12.47 0.79
C PRO A 33 13.81 11.72 0.14
N GLU A 34 14.98 11.75 0.77
CA GLU A 34 16.20 11.04 0.35
C GLU A 34 16.06 9.51 0.41
N ASP A 35 15.41 8.98 1.44
CA ASP A 35 15.17 7.55 1.62
C ASP A 35 13.96 7.04 0.83
N ARG A 36 13.00 7.92 0.49
CA ARG A 36 11.82 7.57 -0.31
C ARG A 36 12.21 7.13 -1.73
N ASP A 37 13.17 7.80 -2.34
CA ASP A 37 13.56 7.53 -3.74
C ASP A 37 14.15 6.12 -3.91
N VAL A 38 14.77 5.59 -2.85
CA VAL A 38 15.37 4.25 -2.80
C VAL A 38 14.51 3.22 -2.05
N ALA A 39 13.33 3.62 -1.58
CA ALA A 39 12.43 2.73 -0.84
C ALA A 39 11.82 1.69 -1.78
N ILE A 40 12.19 0.43 -1.57
CA ILE A 40 11.63 -0.72 -2.27
C ILE A 40 11.07 -1.73 -1.27
N ILE A 41 9.90 -2.27 -1.58
CA ILE A 41 9.29 -3.38 -0.84
C ILE A 41 9.46 -4.64 -1.67
N VAL A 42 10.07 -5.65 -1.07
CA VAL A 42 10.28 -6.97 -1.66
C VAL A 42 9.30 -7.94 -1.01
N ARG A 43 8.37 -8.45 -1.82
CA ARG A 43 7.40 -9.49 -1.49
C ARG A 43 7.99 -10.86 -1.81
N ASN A 44 7.41 -11.90 -1.23
CA ASN A 44 7.90 -13.27 -1.40
C ASN A 44 7.27 -14.01 -2.61
N GLY A 45 6.64 -13.28 -3.54
CA GLY A 45 5.87 -13.82 -4.67
C GLY A 45 6.69 -14.04 -5.96
N GLN A 46 6.02 -14.19 -7.10
CA GLN A 46 6.68 -14.27 -8.41
C GLN A 46 7.51 -13.00 -8.70
N LEU A 47 8.77 -13.21 -9.08
CA LEU A 47 9.88 -12.25 -9.05
C LEU A 47 9.61 -10.89 -9.73
N SER A 48 8.70 -10.82 -10.71
CA SER A 48 8.40 -9.59 -11.45
C SER A 48 7.32 -8.70 -10.81
N GLN A 49 6.47 -9.25 -9.94
CA GLN A 49 5.39 -8.52 -9.23
C GLN A 49 5.66 -8.36 -7.74
N SER A 50 6.85 -8.80 -7.33
CA SER A 50 7.25 -8.85 -5.93
C SER A 50 8.02 -7.63 -5.48
N ILE A 51 8.53 -6.83 -6.40
CA ILE A 51 9.24 -5.59 -6.05
C ILE A 51 8.30 -4.42 -6.31
N LEU A 52 7.98 -3.68 -5.25
CA LEU A 52 7.25 -2.42 -5.33
C LEU A 52 8.24 -1.29 -5.10
N ASP A 53 8.42 -0.44 -6.09
CA ASP A 53 9.11 0.85 -5.96
C ASP A 53 8.21 1.89 -5.27
N PHE A 54 8.81 3.01 -4.86
CA PHE A 54 8.09 4.08 -4.19
C PHE A 54 6.89 4.62 -4.97
N GLY A 55 6.92 4.64 -6.30
CA GLY A 55 5.79 5.04 -7.14
C GLY A 55 4.61 4.09 -6.99
N GLN A 56 4.87 2.78 -7.05
CA GLN A 56 3.86 1.74 -6.81
C GLN A 56 3.34 1.76 -5.36
N ILE A 57 4.23 1.97 -4.38
CA ILE A 57 3.87 2.09 -2.96
C ILE A 57 2.94 3.28 -2.73
N LYS A 58 3.23 4.43 -3.34
CA LYS A 58 2.39 5.63 -3.25
C LYS A 58 1.00 5.40 -3.84
N GLN A 59 0.93 4.73 -5.00
CA GLN A 59 -0.36 4.38 -5.61
C GLN A 59 -1.15 3.40 -4.74
N LEU A 60 -0.49 2.42 -4.13
CA LEU A 60 -1.10 1.47 -3.22
C LEU A 60 -1.63 2.16 -1.94
N ALA A 61 -0.84 3.05 -1.35
CA ALA A 61 -1.25 3.86 -0.20
C ALA A 61 -2.52 4.68 -0.52
N ALA A 62 -2.54 5.36 -1.67
CA ALA A 62 -3.70 6.13 -2.12
C ALA A 62 -4.94 5.26 -2.35
N GLN A 63 -4.78 4.04 -2.88
CA GLN A 63 -5.88 3.10 -3.05
C GLN A 63 -6.45 2.63 -1.72
N TRP A 64 -5.60 2.40 -0.72
CA TRP A 64 -6.05 2.03 0.62
C TRP A 64 -6.70 3.18 1.36
N GLU A 65 -6.16 4.40 1.30
CA GLU A 65 -6.82 5.60 1.85
C GLU A 65 -8.19 5.85 1.20
N ALA A 66 -8.32 5.61 -0.12
CA ALA A 66 -9.60 5.72 -0.81
C ALA A 66 -10.58 4.58 -0.43
N ALA A 67 -10.08 3.37 -0.17
CA ALA A 67 -10.90 2.25 0.28
C ALA A 67 -11.31 2.36 1.77
N GLU A 68 -10.52 3.05 2.59
CA GLU A 68 -10.83 3.34 4.00
C GLU A 68 -11.78 4.54 4.16
N GLN A 69 -12.03 5.31 3.10
CA GLN A 69 -13.15 6.27 3.08
C GLN A 69 -14.44 5.51 2.81
N PRO A 70 -15.35 5.37 3.80
CA PRO A 70 -16.68 4.88 3.50
C PRO A 70 -17.30 5.93 2.57
N VAL A 71 -17.70 5.52 1.37
CA VAL A 71 -18.70 6.29 0.62
C VAL A 71 -19.82 6.63 1.61
N PRO A 72 -20.13 7.92 1.86
CA PRO A 72 -21.29 8.22 2.69
C PRO A 72 -22.50 7.58 2.02
N PRO A 73 -23.42 6.94 2.77
CA PRO A 73 -24.61 6.34 2.20
C PRO A 73 -25.59 7.44 1.82
N GLU A 74 -25.28 8.25 0.81
CA GLU A 74 -26.19 9.24 0.24
C GLU A 74 -27.00 8.59 -0.88
N THR A 75 -27.74 7.53 -0.56
CA THR A 75 -28.96 7.15 -1.30
C THR A 75 -29.90 6.32 -0.40
N ALA A 76 -30.15 6.81 0.81
CA ALA A 76 -31.37 6.48 1.53
C ALA A 76 -32.31 7.68 1.45
N LEU A 77 -32.88 7.92 0.27
CA LEU A 77 -34.03 8.84 0.17
C LEU A 77 -35.23 8.17 0.83
N PRO A 78 -35.92 8.85 1.78
CA PRO A 78 -37.13 8.34 2.39
C PRO A 78 -38.26 8.36 1.36
N GLY A 79 -39.09 7.32 1.40
CA GLY A 79 -40.18 7.13 0.44
C GLY A 79 -41.24 8.22 0.48
N PRO A 80 -41.99 8.41 -0.62
CA PRO A 80 -43.36 8.89 -0.56
C PRO A 80 -44.35 7.76 -0.21
#